data_AF-A0A834W5V0-F1
#
_entry.id   AF-A0A834W5V0-F1
#
_cell.length_a   1.000
_cell.length_b   1.000
_cell.length_c   1.000
_cell.angle_alpha   90.00
_cell.angle_beta   90.00
_cell.angle_gamma   90.00
#
_symmetry.space_group_name_H-M   'P 1'
#
loop_
_entity.id
_entity.type
_entity.pdbx_description
1 polymer ?
#
loop_
_entity_poly.entity_id
_entity_poly.type
_entity_poly.pdbx_seq_one_letter_code
_entity_poly.pdbx_strand_id
1 'polypeptide(L)'
;MGRPRCFLDISIGEELEGRIVIELYNDVAPKTCENFRALCTGEKGIGPNTGVPLHFKGSCFHRVIKGFMIQGGDISAGDGTGGESIYGLKFEDENFELKHERKGMLSMANSGPNTNGSQFFITTTRTSHLDGKHVVFGKVVKGMGVVRSIEHVTTGDNDYPTLDVKIVDCGEIPQGADDGISNFFKDGDTYPDWPADLDESPSELQWWMNSVDSIKTFGNEYYKKQDYKMALRKYRKALRYLDICWEKEGIDEELSSSLRKTKSQVFTNSSACKLKLGDLKGALLDTEFAMRDGDNNVKALFRQGQAYMALHDIDAAVESFKKALVLEPNDAGIKKELAAARKKIADRRDLEKKAYSKMFR
;
A
#
# COMPACT_ATOMS: atom_id res chain seq x y z
N MET A 1 -5.36 24.04 -24.82
CA MET A 1 -4.49 22.91 -24.43
C MET A 1 -5.10 22.26 -23.20
N GLY A 2 -5.04 20.93 -23.07
CA GLY A 2 -5.49 20.25 -21.85
C GLY A 2 -4.57 20.56 -20.67
N ARG A 3 -5.04 20.26 -19.45
CA ARG A 3 -4.22 20.35 -18.23
C ARG A 3 -3.08 19.32 -18.30
N PRO A 4 -1.82 19.71 -18.03
CA PRO A 4 -0.70 18.78 -17.98
C PRO A 4 -0.91 17.72 -16.90
N ARG A 5 -0.36 16.52 -17.15
CA ARG A 5 -0.33 15.44 -16.16
C ARG A 5 1.11 15.08 -15.87
N CYS A 6 1.44 14.90 -14.60
CA CYS A 6 2.74 14.43 -14.14
C CYS A 6 2.56 13.14 -13.32
N PHE A 7 3.63 12.35 -13.22
CA PHE A 7 3.66 11.18 -12.35
C PHE A 7 4.79 11.22 -11.34
N LEU A 8 4.58 10.56 -10.21
CA LEU A 8 5.58 10.26 -9.19
C LEU A 8 5.53 8.75 -8.91
N ASP A 9 6.61 8.04 -9.19
CA ASP A 9 6.79 6.63 -8.81
C ASP A 9 7.41 6.56 -7.43
N ILE A 10 6.77 5.84 -6.52
CA ILE A 10 7.08 5.88 -5.09
C ILE A 10 7.68 4.55 -4.65
N SER A 11 8.72 4.61 -3.82
CA SER A 11 9.13 3.49 -2.96
C SER A 11 8.89 3.82 -1.49
N ILE A 12 8.61 2.79 -0.69
CA ILE A 12 8.55 2.86 0.77
C ILE A 12 9.56 1.83 1.31
N GLY A 13 10.55 2.32 2.06
CA GLY A 13 11.77 1.55 2.33
C GLY A 13 12.46 1.18 1.02
N GLU A 14 12.76 -0.12 0.85
CA GLU A 14 13.40 -0.66 -0.35
C GLU A 14 12.40 -1.21 -1.39
N GLU A 15 11.10 -1.05 -1.16
CA GLU A 15 10.06 -1.64 -1.99
C GLU A 15 9.34 -0.59 -2.84
N LEU A 16 9.20 -0.88 -4.13
CA LEU A 16 8.39 -0.07 -5.04
C LEU A 16 6.90 -0.20 -4.66
N GLU A 17 6.26 0.93 -4.38
CA GLU A 17 4.88 0.98 -3.90
C GLU A 17 3.87 1.20 -5.01
N GLY A 18 4.14 2.12 -5.94
CA GLY A 18 3.21 2.44 -7.01
C GLY A 18 3.43 3.83 -7.60
N ARG A 19 2.56 4.20 -8.54
CA ARG A 19 2.56 5.48 -9.23
C ARG A 19 1.43 6.38 -8.72
N ILE A 20 1.76 7.65 -8.50
CA ILE A 20 0.79 8.74 -8.29
C ILE A 20 0.73 9.55 -9.59
N VAL A 21 -0.46 9.76 -10.14
CA VAL A 21 -0.67 10.63 -11.31
C VAL A 21 -1.42 11.87 -10.87
N ILE A 22 -0.92 13.03 -11.30
CA ILE A 22 -1.34 14.34 -10.86
C ILE A 22 -1.75 15.17 -12.09
N GLU A 23 -2.93 15.77 -12.06
CA GLU A 23 -3.36 16.80 -13.01
C GLU A 23 -3.01 18.18 -12.45
N LEU A 24 -2.36 19.02 -13.27
CA LEU A 24 -1.94 20.38 -12.91
C LEU A 24 -2.91 21.42 -13.46
N TYR A 25 -3.31 22.37 -12.62
CA TYR A 25 -4.28 23.42 -12.95
C TYR A 25 -3.60 24.63 -13.61
N ASN A 26 -2.93 24.40 -14.74
CA ASN A 26 -2.17 25.43 -15.45
C ASN A 26 -3.05 26.58 -16.00
N ASP A 27 -4.35 26.37 -16.09
CA ASP A 27 -5.36 27.38 -16.39
C ASP A 27 -5.63 28.34 -15.22
N VAL A 28 -5.30 27.94 -13.98
CA VAL A 28 -5.51 28.74 -12.76
C VAL A 28 -4.18 29.24 -12.19
N ALA A 29 -3.17 28.38 -12.07
CA ALA A 29 -1.86 28.69 -11.49
C ALA A 29 -0.71 28.29 -12.45
N PRO A 30 -0.58 28.97 -13.63
CA PRO A 30 0.39 28.58 -14.66
C PRO A 30 1.84 28.59 -14.19
N LYS A 31 2.29 29.58 -13.40
CA LYS A 31 3.67 29.61 -12.89
C LYS A 31 3.91 28.48 -11.89
N THR A 32 2.99 28.25 -10.96
CA THR A 32 3.14 27.16 -9.98
C THR A 32 3.13 25.80 -10.67
N CYS A 33 2.27 25.61 -11.68
CA CYS A 33 2.20 24.37 -12.45
C CYS A 33 3.46 24.13 -13.28
N GLU A 34 3.99 25.15 -13.96
CA GLU A 34 5.23 25.02 -14.74
C GLU A 34 6.44 24.70 -13.84
N ASN A 35 6.50 25.30 -12.64
CA ASN A 35 7.51 24.94 -11.64
C ASN A 35 7.46 23.45 -11.30
N PHE A 36 6.28 22.93 -10.92
CA PHE A 36 6.15 21.52 -10.54
C PHE A 36 6.41 20.58 -11.73
N ARG A 37 5.87 20.88 -12.91
CA ARG A 37 6.08 20.08 -14.14
C ARG A 37 7.57 19.97 -14.49
N ALA A 38 8.28 21.10 -14.49
CA ALA A 38 9.70 21.13 -14.80
C ALA A 38 10.56 20.43 -13.73
N LEU A 39 10.16 20.49 -12.46
CA LEU A 39 10.77 19.71 -11.38
C LEU A 39 10.47 18.20 -11.49
N CYS A 40 9.36 17.79 -12.10
CA CYS A 40 9.11 16.39 -12.45
C CYS A 40 10.00 15.92 -13.60
N THR A 41 10.28 16.76 -14.61
CA THR A 41 11.09 16.37 -15.78
C THR A 41 12.60 16.52 -15.57
N GLY A 42 13.02 17.40 -14.65
CA GLY A 42 14.43 17.73 -14.44
C GLY A 42 15.03 18.60 -15.55
N GLU A 43 14.21 19.13 -16.46
CA GLU A 43 14.68 19.78 -17.70
C GLU A 43 15.45 21.09 -17.47
N LYS A 44 15.33 21.71 -16.29
CA LYS A 44 15.98 23.00 -15.97
C LYS A 44 17.40 22.85 -15.43
N GLY A 45 17.93 21.62 -15.37
CA GLY A 45 19.33 21.36 -15.02
C GLY A 45 19.62 21.58 -13.53
N ILE A 46 20.77 22.20 -13.24
CA ILE A 46 21.26 22.41 -11.87
C ILE A 46 20.74 23.74 -11.34
N GLY A 47 20.18 23.72 -10.14
CA GLY A 47 19.69 24.90 -9.46
C GLY A 47 20.84 25.80 -9.00
N PRO A 48 20.80 27.11 -9.31
CA PRO A 48 21.95 27.99 -9.09
C PRO A 48 22.20 28.32 -7.61
N ASN A 49 21.21 28.13 -6.73
CA ASN A 49 21.35 28.47 -5.31
C ASN A 49 21.68 27.26 -4.45
N THR A 50 21.17 26.08 -4.80
CA THR A 50 21.41 24.85 -4.04
C THR A 50 22.53 24.00 -4.63
N GLY A 51 22.86 24.17 -5.92
CA GLY A 51 23.87 23.37 -6.62
C GLY A 51 23.45 21.92 -6.90
N VAL A 52 22.19 21.56 -6.66
CA VAL A 52 21.63 20.23 -6.95
C VAL A 52 20.71 20.27 -8.18
N PRO A 53 20.41 19.13 -8.83
CA PRO A 53 19.44 19.09 -9.91
C PRO A 53 18.06 19.62 -9.49
N LEU A 54 17.44 20.45 -10.32
CA LEU A 54 16.05 20.87 -10.21
C LEU A 54 15.12 19.71 -10.61
N HIS A 55 15.10 18.65 -9.81
CA HIS A 55 14.43 17.39 -10.14
C HIS A 55 13.93 16.67 -8.88
N PHE A 56 12.68 16.20 -8.89
CA PHE A 56 12.12 15.45 -7.77
C PHE A 56 12.63 14.01 -7.66
N LYS A 57 13.18 13.43 -8.73
CA LYS A 57 13.73 12.07 -8.70
C LYS A 57 14.84 11.96 -7.66
N GLY A 58 14.67 11.05 -6.72
CA GLY A 58 15.57 10.83 -5.58
C GLY A 58 15.21 11.62 -4.32
N SER A 59 14.33 12.63 -4.41
CA SER A 59 13.84 13.35 -3.24
C SER A 59 12.83 12.50 -2.43
N CYS A 60 12.60 12.87 -1.17
CA CYS A 60 11.76 12.12 -0.25
C CYS A 60 10.53 12.92 0.24
N PHE A 61 9.56 12.17 0.77
CA PHE A 61 8.54 12.72 1.66
C PHE A 61 9.11 12.76 3.07
N HIS A 62 9.49 13.96 3.52
CA HIS A 62 10.18 14.18 4.79
C HIS A 62 9.22 14.51 5.94
N ARG A 63 7.93 14.69 5.66
CA ARG A 63 6.93 14.98 6.69
C ARG A 63 5.58 14.38 6.33
N VAL A 64 5.04 13.51 7.20
CA VAL A 64 3.79 12.78 6.97
C VAL A 64 2.90 12.92 8.21
N ILE A 65 1.72 13.49 8.05
CA ILE A 65 0.76 13.62 9.16
C ILE A 65 -0.53 12.91 8.78
N LYS A 66 -0.78 11.78 9.45
CA LYS A 66 -1.98 10.97 9.24
C LYS A 66 -3.24 11.78 9.48
N GLY A 67 -4.18 11.70 8.53
CA GLY A 67 -5.42 12.47 8.58
C GLY A 67 -5.24 13.95 8.22
N PHE A 68 -4.10 14.34 7.65
CA PHE A 68 -3.83 15.71 7.24
C PHE A 68 -3.20 15.79 5.83
N MET A 69 -1.91 15.48 5.70
CA MET A 69 -1.15 15.64 4.45
C MET A 69 0.14 14.82 4.43
N ILE A 70 0.69 14.62 3.22
CA ILE A 70 2.06 14.13 3.00
C ILE A 70 2.86 15.23 2.28
N GLN A 71 4.03 15.58 2.79
CA GLN A 71 4.87 16.67 2.28
C GLN A 71 6.22 16.15 1.81
N GLY A 72 6.63 16.64 0.64
CA GLY A 72 7.89 16.31 -0.03
C GLY A 72 8.41 17.47 -0.86
N GLY A 73 9.32 17.18 -1.78
CA GLY A 73 9.86 18.18 -2.71
C GLY A 73 10.96 19.06 -2.14
N ASP A 74 11.53 18.72 -0.98
CA ASP A 74 12.84 19.25 -0.60
C ASP A 74 13.91 18.48 -1.40
N ILE A 75 14.32 19.08 -2.51
CA ILE A 75 15.24 18.48 -3.48
C ILE A 75 16.71 18.56 -3.06
N SER A 76 17.04 19.34 -2.01
CA SER A 76 18.42 19.61 -1.64
C SER A 76 18.81 19.06 -0.27
N ALA A 77 18.03 19.32 0.78
CA ALA A 77 18.35 18.90 2.15
C ALA A 77 17.59 17.62 2.54
N GLY A 78 16.39 17.42 2.00
CA GLY A 78 15.55 16.25 2.28
C GLY A 78 14.94 16.22 3.69
N ASP A 79 14.92 17.35 4.39
CA ASP A 79 14.43 17.47 5.77
C ASP A 79 13.42 18.62 5.97
N GLY A 80 13.10 19.34 4.89
CA GLY A 80 12.16 20.45 4.88
C GLY A 80 12.82 21.83 5.00
N THR A 81 14.14 21.90 5.18
CA THR A 81 14.89 23.17 5.26
C THR A 81 15.36 23.68 3.89
N GLY A 82 15.34 22.82 2.87
CA GLY A 82 15.89 23.11 1.55
C GLY A 82 14.86 23.35 0.44
N GLY A 83 15.34 23.16 -0.79
CA GLY A 83 14.59 23.32 -2.02
C GLY A 83 14.69 24.72 -2.65
N GLU A 84 14.54 24.76 -3.96
CA GLU A 84 14.43 25.99 -4.74
C GLU A 84 13.50 25.79 -5.95
N SER A 85 12.93 26.86 -6.47
CA SER A 85 12.08 26.81 -7.66
C SER A 85 12.91 26.92 -8.94
N ILE A 86 12.28 26.65 -10.07
CA ILE A 86 12.88 26.90 -11.39
C ILE A 86 13.10 28.39 -11.70
N TYR A 87 12.56 29.28 -10.86
CA TYR A 87 12.66 30.74 -10.99
C TYR A 87 13.67 31.35 -9.99
N GLY A 88 14.35 30.53 -9.20
CA GLY A 88 15.25 30.93 -8.10
C GLY A 88 14.80 30.38 -6.75
N LEU A 89 15.41 30.84 -5.65
CA LEU A 89 15.14 30.31 -4.30
C LEU A 89 13.66 30.28 -3.94
N LYS A 90 12.93 31.37 -4.24
CA LYS A 90 11.52 31.55 -3.89
C LYS A 90 10.77 32.28 -4.99
N PHE A 91 9.46 32.03 -5.09
CA PHE A 91 8.54 32.79 -5.95
C PHE A 91 7.21 33.10 -5.23
N GLU A 92 6.47 34.04 -5.81
CA GLU A 92 5.23 34.61 -5.29
C GLU A 92 4.06 33.61 -5.20
N ASP A 93 3.10 33.89 -4.33
CA ASP A 93 1.81 33.20 -4.31
C ASP A 93 0.99 33.66 -5.51
N GLU A 94 0.74 32.77 -6.46
CA GLU A 94 0.11 33.14 -7.73
C GLU A 94 -1.37 33.55 -7.57
N ASN A 95 -2.16 32.73 -6.88
CA ASN A 95 -3.50 33.06 -6.38
C ASN A 95 -3.99 32.03 -5.35
N PHE A 96 -5.14 32.31 -4.73
CA PHE A 96 -5.82 31.42 -3.78
C PHE A 96 -7.27 31.13 -4.20
N GLU A 97 -7.54 31.07 -5.50
CA GLU A 97 -8.89 30.82 -6.03
C GLU A 97 -9.40 29.44 -5.61
N LEU A 98 -8.52 28.43 -5.71
CA LEU A 98 -8.81 27.06 -5.35
C LEU A 98 -8.60 26.80 -3.87
N LYS A 99 -9.50 26.00 -3.29
CA LYS A 99 -9.51 25.66 -1.87
C LYS A 99 -9.10 24.21 -1.63
N HIS A 100 -8.67 23.92 -0.41
CA HIS A 100 -8.29 22.56 0.01
C HIS A 100 -9.53 21.73 0.40
N GLU A 101 -10.47 21.57 -0.54
CA GLU A 101 -11.82 21.09 -0.26
C GLU A 101 -11.93 19.58 -0.02
N ARG A 102 -10.92 18.81 -0.44
CA ARG A 102 -10.95 17.33 -0.43
C ARG A 102 -9.56 16.73 -0.31
N LYS A 103 -9.50 15.41 -0.15
CA LYS A 103 -8.28 14.61 -0.27
C LYS A 103 -7.72 14.66 -1.70
N GLY A 104 -6.41 14.52 -1.83
CA GLY A 104 -5.71 14.47 -3.10
C GLY A 104 -5.42 15.82 -3.73
N MET A 105 -5.63 16.94 -3.02
CA MET A 105 -5.28 18.27 -3.54
C MET A 105 -3.77 18.45 -3.42
N LEU A 106 -3.13 18.91 -4.50
CA LEU A 106 -1.72 19.27 -4.54
C LEU A 106 -1.56 20.77 -4.28
N SER A 107 -0.69 21.12 -3.35
CA SER A 107 -0.52 22.50 -2.88
C SER A 107 0.92 22.80 -2.49
N MET A 108 1.34 24.07 -2.59
CA MET A 108 2.69 24.51 -2.28
C MET A 108 2.92 24.56 -0.78
N ALA A 109 4.04 24.01 -0.31
CA ALA A 109 4.54 24.31 1.02
C ALA A 109 5.30 25.66 0.98
N ASN A 110 5.15 26.46 2.03
CA ASN A 110 5.81 27.76 2.18
C ASN A 110 6.10 28.07 3.65
N SER A 111 6.91 29.10 3.89
CA SER A 111 7.28 29.60 5.23
C SER A 111 6.71 31.01 5.47
N GLY A 112 5.54 31.29 4.89
CA GLY A 112 4.91 32.61 4.85
C GLY A 112 4.64 33.10 3.42
N PRO A 113 3.99 34.28 3.27
CA PRO A 113 3.60 34.79 1.96
C PRO A 113 4.77 34.89 0.98
N ASN A 114 4.54 34.49 -0.27
CA ASN A 114 5.50 34.57 -1.38
C ASN A 114 6.83 33.82 -1.16
N THR A 115 6.77 32.68 -0.46
CA THR A 115 7.95 31.83 -0.20
C THR A 115 7.84 30.43 -0.80
N ASN A 116 7.20 30.33 -1.96
CA ASN A 116 7.07 29.07 -2.70
C ASN A 116 8.43 28.65 -3.29
N GLY A 117 8.82 27.39 -3.12
CA GLY A 117 10.06 26.82 -3.66
C GLY A 117 9.78 25.57 -4.50
N SER A 118 10.42 24.45 -4.18
CA SER A 118 10.12 23.13 -4.74
C SER A 118 9.19 22.28 -3.86
N GLN A 119 9.08 22.60 -2.56
CA GLN A 119 8.33 21.79 -1.62
C GLN A 119 6.82 21.87 -1.85
N PHE A 120 6.16 20.73 -1.73
CA PHE A 120 4.71 20.59 -1.93
C PHE A 120 4.13 19.61 -0.91
N PHE A 121 2.80 19.63 -0.78
CA PHE A 121 2.09 18.59 -0.06
C PHE A 121 0.87 18.11 -0.83
N ILE A 122 0.48 16.86 -0.57
CA ILE A 122 -0.76 16.25 -1.05
C ILE A 122 -1.67 16.05 0.16
N THR A 123 -2.86 16.63 0.12
CA THR A 123 -3.82 16.49 1.21
C THR A 123 -4.37 15.07 1.29
N THR A 124 -4.60 14.56 2.50
CA THR A 124 -5.28 13.26 2.71
C THR A 124 -6.70 13.44 3.28
N THR A 125 -7.07 14.67 3.60
CA THR A 125 -8.43 15.08 4.01
C THR A 125 -8.72 16.49 3.50
N ARG A 126 -9.89 17.06 3.83
CA ARG A 126 -10.19 18.47 3.63
C ARG A 126 -9.42 19.33 4.65
N THR A 127 -8.72 20.37 4.19
CA THR A 127 -7.82 21.18 5.03
C THR A 127 -8.06 22.69 4.88
N SER A 128 -9.28 23.14 5.17
CA SER A 128 -9.70 24.54 4.93
C SER A 128 -8.93 25.60 5.73
N HIS A 129 -8.22 25.21 6.80
CA HIS A 129 -7.37 26.13 7.57
C HIS A 129 -6.11 26.59 6.80
N LEU A 130 -5.82 25.95 5.67
CA LEU A 130 -4.75 26.29 4.71
C LEU A 130 -5.23 27.20 3.57
N ASP A 131 -6.55 27.41 3.43
CA ASP A 131 -7.11 28.26 2.39
C ASP A 131 -6.62 29.71 2.55
N GLY A 132 -6.25 30.34 1.43
CA GLY A 132 -5.67 31.70 1.43
C GLY A 132 -4.22 31.79 1.93
N LYS A 133 -3.57 30.65 2.24
CA LYS A 133 -2.18 30.59 2.73
C LYS A 133 -1.26 29.76 1.84
N HIS A 134 -1.80 28.75 1.17
CA HIS A 134 -1.05 27.85 0.30
C HIS A 134 -1.73 27.76 -1.06
N VAL A 135 -0.95 27.92 -2.13
CA VAL A 135 -1.44 27.86 -3.51
C VAL A 135 -1.80 26.43 -3.86
N VAL A 136 -3.08 26.15 -4.10
CA VAL A 136 -3.56 24.89 -4.65
C VAL A 136 -3.39 24.92 -6.16
N PHE A 137 -2.65 23.96 -6.72
CA PHE A 137 -2.28 23.99 -8.14
C PHE A 137 -2.45 22.64 -8.86
N GLY A 138 -3.02 21.64 -8.21
CA GLY A 138 -3.35 20.38 -8.88
C GLY A 138 -4.16 19.43 -8.02
N LYS A 139 -4.37 18.22 -8.55
CA LYS A 139 -4.95 17.09 -7.81
C LYS A 139 -4.37 15.76 -8.27
N VAL A 140 -4.37 14.80 -7.37
CA VAL A 140 -4.18 13.39 -7.69
C VAL A 140 -5.39 12.89 -8.48
N VAL A 141 -5.15 12.32 -9.65
CA VAL A 141 -6.17 11.72 -10.52
C VAL A 141 -6.10 10.19 -10.55
N LYS A 142 -4.92 9.61 -10.30
CA LYS A 142 -4.72 8.16 -10.10
C LYS A 142 -3.70 7.91 -8.99
N GLY A 143 -3.78 6.77 -8.31
CA GLY A 143 -2.80 6.41 -7.28
C GLY A 143 -3.05 7.06 -5.93
N MET A 144 -4.30 7.48 -5.63
CA MET A 144 -4.66 7.96 -4.30
C MET A 144 -4.42 6.88 -3.22
N GLY A 145 -4.47 5.61 -3.60
CA GLY A 145 -4.11 4.51 -2.71
C GLY A 145 -2.62 4.50 -2.33
N VAL A 146 -1.72 4.92 -3.23
CA VAL A 146 -0.28 5.10 -2.92
C VAL A 146 -0.09 6.24 -1.93
N VAL A 147 -0.80 7.36 -2.12
CA VAL A 147 -0.83 8.47 -1.14
C VAL A 147 -1.28 7.97 0.25
N ARG A 148 -2.29 7.08 0.30
CA ARG A 148 -2.73 6.47 1.56
C ARG A 148 -1.70 5.53 2.16
N SER A 149 -0.96 4.77 1.34
CA SER A 149 0.15 3.95 1.83
C SER A 149 1.22 4.81 2.49
N ILE A 150 1.60 5.94 1.88
CA ILE A 150 2.55 6.91 2.46
C ILE A 150 2.01 7.46 3.78
N GLU A 151 0.74 7.90 3.81
CA GLU A 151 0.08 8.43 5.01
C GLU A 151 0.09 7.46 6.22
N HIS A 152 0.12 6.16 5.96
CA HIS A 152 0.08 5.11 6.99
C HIS A 152 1.46 4.58 7.38
N VAL A 153 2.54 5.12 6.81
CA VAL A 153 3.90 4.85 7.30
C VAL A 153 4.02 5.41 8.71
N THR A 154 4.57 4.61 9.63
CA THR A 154 4.87 5.07 10.99
C THR A 154 5.79 6.27 10.94
N THR A 155 5.54 7.28 11.77
CA THR A 155 6.38 8.47 11.87
C THR A 155 7.07 8.54 13.23
N GLY A 156 8.26 9.15 13.25
CA GLY A 156 9.02 9.47 14.44
C GLY A 156 8.96 10.96 14.76
N ASP A 157 10.08 11.50 15.23
CA ASP A 157 10.20 12.91 15.59
C ASP A 157 9.91 13.82 14.38
N ASN A 158 9.29 14.98 14.64
CA ASN A 158 8.92 15.99 13.63
C ASN A 158 8.06 15.46 12.47
N ASP A 159 7.28 14.41 12.71
CA ASP A 159 6.44 13.74 11.70
C ASP A 159 7.26 13.10 10.56
N TYR A 160 8.54 12.80 10.78
CA TYR A 160 9.41 12.17 9.78
C TYR A 160 9.09 10.66 9.64
N PRO A 161 8.89 10.10 8.44
CA PRO A 161 8.63 8.68 8.25
C PRO A 161 9.76 7.78 8.75
N THR A 162 9.44 6.69 9.47
CA THR A 162 10.44 5.71 9.95
C THR A 162 11.02 4.83 8.84
N LEU A 163 10.38 4.83 7.67
CA LEU A 163 10.88 4.19 6.46
C LEU A 163 11.07 5.27 5.40
N ASP A 164 12.16 5.18 4.63
CA ASP A 164 12.43 6.07 3.52
C ASP A 164 11.28 6.04 2.50
N VAL A 165 10.56 7.16 2.34
CA VAL A 165 9.55 7.32 1.29
C VAL A 165 10.13 8.18 0.18
N LYS A 166 10.48 7.59 -0.96
CA LYS A 166 11.23 8.25 -2.03
C LYS A 166 10.43 8.33 -3.32
N ILE A 167 10.62 9.42 -4.06
CA ILE A 167 10.21 9.55 -5.45
C ILE A 167 11.32 8.93 -6.30
N VAL A 168 11.17 7.67 -6.69
CA VAL A 168 12.21 6.92 -7.42
C VAL A 168 12.23 7.21 -8.92
N ASP A 169 11.12 7.69 -9.46
CA ASP A 169 11.03 8.22 -10.81
C ASP A 169 9.91 9.26 -10.90
N CYS A 170 10.01 10.21 -11.82
CA CYS A 170 8.97 11.19 -12.07
C CYS A 170 9.08 11.76 -13.48
N GLY A 171 8.02 12.40 -13.94
CA GLY A 171 8.01 13.02 -15.26
C GLY A 171 6.65 13.59 -15.65
N GLU A 172 6.60 14.13 -16.86
CA GLU A 172 5.37 14.55 -17.52
C GLU A 172 4.81 13.39 -18.36
N ILE A 173 3.49 13.22 -18.33
CA ILE A 173 2.75 12.26 -19.15
C ILE A 173 2.25 13.01 -20.39
N PRO A 174 2.71 12.65 -21.61
CA PRO A 174 2.22 13.27 -22.83
C PRO A 174 0.70 13.15 -22.98
N GLN A 175 0.08 14.13 -23.63
CA GLN A 175 -1.35 14.08 -23.88
C GLN A 175 -1.73 12.81 -24.69
N GLY A 176 -2.70 12.05 -24.18
CA GLY A 176 -3.16 10.80 -24.79
C GLY A 176 -2.25 9.59 -24.53
N ALA A 177 -1.13 9.74 -23.82
CA ALA A 177 -0.33 8.62 -23.36
C ALA A 177 -1.02 7.90 -22.18
N ASP A 178 -0.70 6.60 -22.07
CA ASP A 178 -1.09 5.77 -20.94
C ASP A 178 -0.49 6.29 -19.63
N ASP A 179 -1.27 6.23 -18.55
CA ASP A 179 -0.88 6.74 -17.24
C ASP A 179 0.23 5.89 -16.59
N GLY A 180 0.45 4.66 -17.06
CA GLY A 180 1.43 3.71 -16.54
C GLY A 180 1.06 3.12 -15.18
N ILE A 181 -0.23 3.20 -14.80
CA ILE A 181 -0.75 2.61 -13.56
C ILE A 181 -1.09 1.12 -13.70
N SER A 182 -1.45 0.70 -14.92
CA SER A 182 -1.74 -0.68 -15.28
C SER A 182 -0.44 -1.38 -15.65
N ASN A 183 -0.26 -2.64 -15.21
CA ASN A 183 0.99 -3.38 -15.42
C ASN A 183 2.25 -2.62 -14.93
N PHE A 184 2.11 -1.82 -13.87
CA PHE A 184 3.18 -0.99 -13.32
C PHE A 184 4.44 -1.81 -12.97
N PHE A 185 4.26 -3.02 -12.43
CA PHE A 185 5.36 -3.94 -12.08
C PHE A 185 5.90 -4.75 -13.27
N LYS A 186 5.36 -4.54 -14.49
CA LYS A 186 5.76 -5.21 -15.73
C LYS A 186 5.70 -6.74 -15.64
N ASP A 187 4.69 -7.25 -14.94
CA ASP A 187 4.48 -8.67 -14.67
C ASP A 187 3.33 -9.29 -15.48
N GLY A 188 2.65 -8.48 -16.31
CA GLY A 188 1.53 -8.87 -17.15
C GLY A 188 0.16 -8.61 -16.52
N ASP A 189 0.09 -8.17 -15.26
CA ASP A 189 -1.16 -7.82 -14.60
C ASP A 189 -1.65 -6.44 -15.06
N THR A 190 -2.60 -6.43 -15.99
CA THR A 190 -3.13 -5.22 -16.63
C THR A 190 -4.16 -4.46 -15.81
N TYR A 191 -4.53 -4.95 -14.63
CA TYR A 191 -5.47 -4.24 -13.76
C TYR A 191 -4.70 -3.20 -12.93
N PRO A 192 -5.23 -2.00 -12.69
CA PRO A 192 -4.63 -1.06 -11.73
C PRO A 192 -4.60 -1.64 -10.31
N ASP A 193 -3.62 -1.27 -9.50
CA ASP A 193 -3.49 -1.76 -8.11
C ASP A 193 -4.70 -1.39 -7.22
N TRP A 194 -5.39 -0.30 -7.56
CA TRP A 194 -6.61 0.16 -6.91
C TRP A 194 -7.76 0.19 -7.93
N PRO A 195 -8.89 -0.50 -7.68
CA PRO A 195 -10.05 -0.50 -8.58
C PRO A 195 -10.57 0.89 -8.95
N ALA A 196 -10.46 1.85 -8.02
CA ALA A 196 -10.90 3.23 -8.22
C ALA A 196 -10.06 3.99 -9.27
N ASP A 197 -8.91 3.46 -9.65
CA ASP A 197 -8.03 4.03 -10.68
C ASP A 197 -8.35 3.48 -12.08
N LEU A 198 -9.37 2.64 -12.26
CA LEU A 198 -9.87 2.30 -13.60
C LEU A 198 -10.46 3.56 -14.28
N ASP A 199 -10.24 3.71 -15.58
CA ASP A 199 -10.84 4.81 -16.36
C ASP A 199 -12.36 4.66 -16.47
N GLU A 200 -12.81 3.43 -16.69
CA GLU A 200 -14.20 3.04 -16.70
C GLU A 200 -14.42 1.92 -15.69
N SER A 201 -15.48 2.02 -14.89
CA SER A 201 -15.85 0.97 -13.94
C SER A 201 -16.84 0.01 -14.62
N PRO A 202 -16.47 -1.25 -14.91
CA PRO A 202 -17.37 -2.16 -15.58
C PRO A 202 -18.62 -2.44 -14.73
N SER A 203 -19.78 -2.47 -15.37
CA SER A 203 -21.06 -2.81 -14.72
C SER A 203 -21.20 -4.32 -14.50
N GLU A 204 -20.64 -5.12 -15.41
CA GLU A 204 -20.76 -6.57 -15.41
C GLU A 204 -19.99 -7.22 -14.27
N LEU A 205 -20.71 -7.89 -13.34
CA LEU A 205 -20.12 -8.65 -12.24
C LEU A 205 -19.10 -9.68 -12.72
N GLN A 206 -19.35 -10.33 -13.85
CA GLN A 206 -18.46 -11.36 -14.39
C GLN A 206 -17.06 -10.82 -14.72
N TRP A 207 -16.97 -9.57 -15.20
CA TRP A 207 -15.68 -8.93 -15.45
C TRP A 207 -14.87 -8.79 -14.15
N TRP A 208 -15.53 -8.37 -13.06
CA TRP A 208 -14.91 -8.24 -11.74
C TRP A 208 -14.47 -9.59 -11.20
N MET A 209 -15.31 -10.62 -11.29
CA MET A 209 -14.95 -11.98 -10.87
C MET A 209 -13.73 -12.51 -11.65
N ASN A 210 -13.70 -12.31 -12.97
CA ASN A 210 -12.58 -12.70 -13.82
C ASN A 210 -11.29 -11.96 -13.43
N SER A 211 -11.39 -10.66 -13.11
CA SER A 211 -10.23 -9.87 -12.64
C SER A 211 -9.69 -10.40 -11.31
N VAL A 212 -10.55 -10.73 -10.35
CA VAL A 212 -10.17 -11.32 -9.06
C VAL A 212 -9.41 -12.63 -9.26
N ASP A 213 -9.94 -13.52 -10.12
CA ASP A 213 -9.31 -14.80 -10.39
C ASP A 213 -7.96 -14.66 -11.13
N SER A 214 -7.87 -13.73 -12.06
CA SER A 214 -6.61 -13.39 -12.74
C SER A 214 -5.56 -12.87 -11.75
N ILE A 215 -5.89 -11.86 -10.93
CA ILE A 215 -5.00 -11.27 -9.94
C ILE A 215 -4.56 -12.30 -8.90
N LYS A 216 -5.50 -13.14 -8.42
CA LYS A 216 -5.20 -14.27 -7.52
C LYS A 216 -4.21 -15.25 -8.16
N THR A 217 -4.33 -15.50 -9.45
CA THR A 217 -3.43 -16.38 -10.21
C THR A 217 -2.01 -15.80 -10.25
N PHE A 218 -1.84 -14.51 -10.53
CA PHE A 218 -0.54 -13.84 -10.40
C PHE A 218 0.05 -13.98 -8.99
N GLY A 219 -0.78 -13.83 -7.95
CA GLY A 219 -0.35 -14.08 -6.57
C GLY A 219 0.18 -15.50 -6.34
N ASN A 220 -0.49 -16.51 -6.92
CA ASN A 220 -0.04 -17.91 -6.85
C ASN A 220 1.29 -18.12 -7.58
N GLU A 221 1.49 -17.44 -8.71
CA GLU A 221 2.75 -17.52 -9.48
C GLU A 221 3.93 -16.92 -8.73
N TYR A 222 3.75 -15.73 -8.13
CA TYR A 222 4.77 -15.13 -7.27
C TYR A 222 5.07 -16.00 -6.04
N TYR A 223 4.05 -16.62 -5.45
CA TYR A 223 4.24 -17.55 -4.34
C TYR A 223 5.12 -18.75 -4.75
N LYS A 224 4.89 -19.33 -5.94
CA LYS A 224 5.72 -20.43 -6.48
C LYS A 224 7.16 -19.99 -6.71
N LYS A 225 7.38 -18.74 -7.10
CA LYS A 225 8.71 -18.11 -7.24
C LYS A 225 9.35 -17.74 -5.90
N GLN A 226 8.67 -18.00 -4.78
CA GLN A 226 9.07 -17.63 -3.42
C GLN A 226 9.19 -16.11 -3.17
N ASP A 227 8.60 -15.31 -4.06
CA ASP A 227 8.42 -13.88 -3.83
C ASP A 227 7.12 -13.65 -3.05
N TYR A 228 7.21 -13.89 -1.74
CA TYR A 228 6.06 -13.83 -0.85
C TYR A 228 5.52 -12.41 -0.67
N LYS A 229 6.35 -11.38 -0.88
CA LYS A 229 5.96 -9.97 -0.80
C LYS A 229 5.07 -9.60 -1.98
N MET A 230 5.50 -9.88 -3.21
CA MET A 230 4.66 -9.65 -4.39
C MET A 230 3.42 -10.52 -4.39
N ALA A 231 3.53 -11.79 -3.97
CA ALA A 231 2.36 -12.65 -3.81
C ALA A 231 1.33 -12.03 -2.85
N LEU A 232 1.78 -11.52 -1.70
CA LEU A 232 0.91 -10.84 -0.73
C LEU A 232 0.29 -9.56 -1.31
N ARG A 233 1.05 -8.76 -2.06
CA ARG A 233 0.53 -7.58 -2.78
C ARG A 233 -0.62 -7.98 -3.72
N LYS A 234 -0.44 -9.02 -4.53
CA LYS A 234 -1.48 -9.52 -5.45
C LYS A 234 -2.70 -10.06 -4.71
N TYR A 235 -2.53 -10.81 -3.62
CA TYR A 235 -3.69 -11.27 -2.83
C TYR A 235 -4.47 -10.12 -2.20
N ARG A 236 -3.79 -9.10 -1.66
CA ARG A 236 -4.44 -7.88 -1.16
C ARG A 236 -5.18 -7.13 -2.28
N LYS A 237 -4.60 -7.06 -3.48
CA LYS A 237 -5.26 -6.51 -4.66
C LYS A 237 -6.50 -7.31 -5.04
N ALA A 238 -6.42 -8.64 -5.08
CA ALA A 238 -7.58 -9.49 -5.36
C ALA A 238 -8.71 -9.26 -4.35
N LEU A 239 -8.41 -9.07 -3.06
CA LEU A 239 -9.42 -8.71 -2.06
C LEU A 239 -10.08 -7.35 -2.34
N ARG A 240 -9.31 -6.33 -2.74
CA ARG A 240 -9.87 -5.01 -3.13
C ARG A 240 -10.85 -5.12 -4.30
N TYR A 241 -10.52 -5.90 -5.32
CA TYR A 241 -11.41 -6.15 -6.46
C TYR A 241 -12.62 -7.00 -6.06
N LEU A 242 -12.43 -7.94 -5.13
CA LEU A 242 -13.50 -8.78 -4.61
C LEU A 242 -14.51 -7.98 -3.79
N ASP A 243 -14.06 -6.97 -3.04
CA ASP A 243 -14.96 -6.09 -2.28
C ASP A 243 -15.92 -5.33 -3.22
N ILE A 244 -15.45 -4.89 -4.39
CA ILE A 244 -16.30 -4.26 -5.42
C ILE A 244 -17.32 -5.24 -6.01
N CYS A 245 -17.02 -6.54 -6.09
CA CYS A 245 -17.99 -7.53 -6.58
C CYS A 245 -19.27 -7.51 -5.75
N TRP A 246 -19.18 -7.29 -4.44
CA TRP A 246 -20.34 -7.24 -3.53
C TRP A 246 -21.21 -6.00 -3.70
N GLU A 247 -20.73 -4.97 -4.41
CA GLU A 247 -21.48 -3.77 -4.74
C GLU A 247 -22.24 -3.89 -6.07
N LYS A 248 -22.03 -4.97 -6.83
CA LYS A 248 -22.67 -5.18 -8.14
C LYS A 248 -24.03 -5.85 -8.01
N GLU A 249 -24.90 -5.55 -8.96
CA GLU A 249 -26.21 -6.19 -9.08
C GLU A 249 -26.09 -7.61 -9.63
N GLY A 250 -27.14 -8.42 -9.44
CA GLY A 250 -27.23 -9.77 -10.02
C GLY A 250 -26.50 -10.87 -9.25
N ILE A 251 -26.11 -10.62 -7.99
CA ILE A 251 -25.55 -11.66 -7.11
C ILE A 251 -26.68 -12.54 -6.58
N ASP A 252 -26.77 -13.77 -7.10
CA ASP A 252 -27.60 -14.82 -6.53
C ASP A 252 -26.86 -15.62 -5.44
N GLU A 253 -27.52 -16.62 -4.88
CA GLU A 253 -26.95 -17.44 -3.80
C GLU A 253 -25.73 -18.26 -4.26
N GLU A 254 -25.71 -18.72 -5.51
CA GLU A 254 -24.61 -19.49 -6.07
C GLU A 254 -23.36 -18.61 -6.23
N LEU A 255 -23.54 -17.41 -6.78
CA LEU A 255 -22.48 -16.42 -6.94
C LEU A 255 -21.98 -15.93 -5.58
N SER A 256 -22.87 -15.63 -4.63
CA SER A 256 -22.50 -15.28 -3.25
C SER A 256 -21.61 -16.36 -2.61
N SER A 257 -21.99 -17.63 -2.74
CA SER A 257 -21.20 -18.76 -2.24
C SER A 257 -19.82 -18.83 -2.92
N SER A 258 -19.77 -18.62 -4.24
CA SER A 258 -18.53 -18.58 -5.01
C SER A 258 -17.59 -17.44 -4.57
N LEU A 259 -18.12 -16.23 -4.38
CA LEU A 259 -17.36 -15.06 -3.91
C LEU A 259 -16.79 -15.28 -2.50
N ARG A 260 -17.57 -15.84 -1.57
CA ARG A 260 -17.09 -16.20 -0.22
C ARG A 260 -16.00 -17.26 -0.27
N LYS A 261 -16.16 -18.28 -1.11
CA LYS A 261 -15.13 -19.31 -1.32
C LYS A 261 -13.83 -18.70 -1.86
N THR A 262 -13.92 -17.79 -2.83
CA THR A 262 -12.75 -17.07 -3.35
C THR A 262 -12.10 -16.20 -2.28
N LYS A 263 -12.89 -15.46 -1.49
CA LYS A 263 -12.41 -14.68 -0.34
C LYS A 263 -11.62 -15.55 0.64
N SER A 264 -12.20 -16.69 1.02
CA SER A 264 -11.59 -17.67 1.92
C SER A 264 -10.26 -18.20 1.36
N GLN A 265 -10.19 -18.52 0.07
CA GLN A 265 -8.96 -18.96 -0.59
C GLN A 265 -7.88 -17.87 -0.59
N VAL A 266 -8.23 -16.62 -0.91
CA VAL A 266 -7.28 -15.51 -0.97
C VAL A 266 -6.71 -15.22 0.42
N PHE A 267 -7.53 -15.16 1.46
CA PHE A 267 -7.06 -15.00 2.84
C PHE A 267 -6.19 -16.17 3.29
N THR A 268 -6.59 -17.39 2.96
CA THR A 268 -5.77 -18.57 3.20
C THR A 268 -4.38 -18.33 2.60
N ASN A 269 -4.28 -18.02 1.30
CA ASN A 269 -3.02 -17.78 0.59
C ASN A 269 -2.19 -16.61 1.15
N SER A 270 -2.84 -15.52 1.52
CA SER A 270 -2.24 -14.40 2.23
C SER A 270 -1.60 -14.83 3.56
N SER A 271 -2.29 -15.65 4.35
CA SER A 271 -1.75 -16.22 5.60
C SER A 271 -0.47 -17.02 5.37
N ALA A 272 -0.41 -17.82 4.29
CA ALA A 272 0.81 -18.56 3.95
C ALA A 272 1.99 -17.65 3.60
N CYS A 273 1.76 -16.56 2.85
CA CYS A 273 2.80 -15.55 2.62
C CYS A 273 3.28 -14.93 3.94
N LYS A 274 2.35 -14.52 4.80
CA LYS A 274 2.68 -13.87 6.08
C LYS A 274 3.47 -14.78 7.03
N LEU A 275 3.14 -16.07 7.08
CA LEU A 275 3.95 -17.08 7.78
C LEU A 275 5.40 -17.11 7.27
N LYS A 276 5.60 -17.07 5.95
CA LYS A 276 6.93 -17.05 5.33
C LYS A 276 7.69 -15.75 5.58
N LEU A 277 6.96 -14.64 5.71
CA LEU A 277 7.51 -13.31 6.00
C LEU A 277 7.70 -13.05 7.50
N GLY A 278 7.28 -13.96 8.38
CA GLY A 278 7.37 -13.79 9.83
C GLY A 278 6.27 -12.91 10.46
N ASP A 279 5.28 -12.46 9.69
CA ASP A 279 4.10 -11.75 10.21
C ASP A 279 3.09 -12.76 10.80
N LEU A 280 3.44 -13.32 11.96
CA LEU A 280 2.66 -14.39 12.57
C LEU A 280 1.27 -13.94 13.03
N LYS A 281 1.17 -12.71 13.56
CA LYS A 281 -0.12 -12.14 13.99
C LYS A 281 -1.02 -11.85 12.80
N GLY A 282 -0.48 -11.26 11.73
CA GLY A 282 -1.23 -11.05 10.51
C GLY A 282 -1.62 -12.36 9.82
N ALA A 283 -0.81 -13.42 9.95
CA ALA A 283 -1.14 -14.74 9.44
C ALA A 283 -2.33 -15.36 10.19
N LEU A 284 -2.39 -15.24 11.52
CA LEU A 284 -3.54 -15.66 12.32
C LEU A 284 -4.82 -14.90 11.95
N LEU A 285 -4.72 -13.58 11.83
CA LEU A 285 -5.87 -12.76 11.46
C LEU A 285 -6.43 -13.18 10.09
N ASP A 286 -5.56 -13.49 9.12
CA ASP A 286 -5.99 -13.99 7.82
C ASP A 286 -6.65 -15.37 7.90
N THR A 287 -6.22 -16.27 8.80
CA THR A 287 -6.91 -17.56 8.94
C THR A 287 -8.29 -17.40 9.55
N GLU A 288 -8.46 -16.49 10.51
CA GLU A 288 -9.77 -16.13 11.06
C GLU A 288 -10.70 -15.59 9.97
N PHE A 289 -10.23 -14.65 9.15
CA PHE A 289 -11.01 -14.15 8.01
C PHE A 289 -11.33 -15.24 6.98
N ALA A 290 -10.41 -16.18 6.75
CA ALA A 290 -10.63 -17.29 5.85
C ALA A 290 -11.74 -18.25 6.33
N MET A 291 -11.98 -18.34 7.64
CA MET A 291 -12.97 -19.23 8.24
C MET A 291 -14.29 -18.54 8.59
N ARG A 292 -14.37 -17.21 8.46
CA ARG A 292 -15.54 -16.41 8.89
C ARG A 292 -16.86 -16.85 8.26
N ASP A 293 -16.83 -17.27 7.00
CA ASP A 293 -18.02 -17.71 6.24
C ASP A 293 -18.20 -19.25 6.25
N GLY A 294 -17.36 -19.98 6.98
CA GLY A 294 -17.46 -21.44 7.14
C GLY A 294 -16.26 -22.05 7.87
N ASP A 295 -16.55 -22.83 8.92
CA ASP A 295 -15.54 -23.43 9.81
C ASP A 295 -14.75 -24.60 9.20
N ASN A 296 -15.05 -24.98 7.96
CA ASN A 296 -14.53 -26.19 7.32
C ASN A 296 -13.28 -25.96 6.44
N ASN A 297 -12.63 -24.80 6.54
CA ASN A 297 -11.40 -24.54 5.75
C ASN A 297 -10.18 -25.19 6.43
N VAL A 298 -9.92 -26.44 6.06
CA VAL A 298 -8.79 -27.24 6.56
C VAL A 298 -7.44 -26.55 6.37
N LYS A 299 -7.23 -25.88 5.24
CA LYS A 299 -5.96 -25.17 4.94
C LYS A 299 -5.78 -23.96 5.84
N ALA A 300 -6.84 -23.24 6.18
CA ALA A 300 -6.80 -22.14 7.13
C ALA A 300 -6.51 -22.66 8.55
N LEU A 301 -7.19 -23.72 9.01
CA LEU A 301 -6.91 -24.35 10.32
C LEU A 301 -5.46 -24.85 10.41
N PHE A 302 -4.95 -25.46 9.34
CA PHE A 302 -3.56 -25.91 9.28
C PHE A 302 -2.58 -24.74 9.39
N ARG A 303 -2.79 -23.65 8.63
CA ARG A 303 -1.96 -22.43 8.71
C ARG A 303 -2.07 -21.75 10.08
N GLN A 304 -3.24 -21.80 10.70
CA GLN A 304 -3.47 -21.26 12.04
C GLN A 304 -2.64 -22.02 13.08
N GLY A 305 -2.64 -23.36 13.01
CA GLY A 305 -1.80 -24.19 13.86
C GLY A 305 -0.30 -23.91 13.66
N GLN A 306 0.15 -23.69 12.43
CA GLN A 306 1.53 -23.29 12.12
C GLN A 306 1.89 -21.92 12.72
N ALA A 307 0.97 -20.94 12.64
CA ALA A 307 1.17 -19.62 13.22
C ALA A 307 1.26 -19.68 14.76
N TYR A 308 0.37 -20.42 15.41
CA TYR A 308 0.43 -20.64 16.86
C TYR A 308 1.71 -21.36 17.30
N MET A 309 2.17 -22.36 16.53
CA MET A 309 3.45 -23.02 16.78
C MET A 309 4.63 -22.04 16.75
N ALA A 310 4.63 -21.11 15.80
CA ALA A 310 5.65 -20.09 15.65
C ALA A 310 5.56 -19.00 16.73
N LEU A 311 4.36 -18.74 17.26
CA LEU A 311 4.12 -17.83 18.40
C LEU A 311 4.36 -18.49 19.76
N HIS A 312 4.79 -19.75 19.80
CA HIS A 312 4.96 -20.55 21.01
C HIS A 312 3.66 -20.84 21.81
N ASP A 313 2.49 -20.62 21.20
CA ASP A 313 1.19 -21.03 21.77
C ASP A 313 0.88 -22.48 21.34
N ILE A 314 1.54 -23.42 22.01
CA ILE A 314 1.49 -24.84 21.61
C ILE A 314 0.11 -25.44 21.85
N ASP A 315 -0.62 -25.00 22.87
CA ASP A 315 -1.93 -25.53 23.20
C ASP A 315 -2.96 -25.14 22.13
N ALA A 316 -2.97 -23.86 21.71
CA ALA A 316 -3.79 -23.40 20.60
C ALA A 316 -3.43 -24.10 19.28
N ALA A 317 -2.13 -24.30 19.02
CA ALA A 317 -1.68 -25.04 17.83
C ALA A 317 -2.24 -26.46 17.76
N VAL A 318 -2.21 -27.20 18.88
CA VAL A 318 -2.76 -28.55 18.96
C VAL A 318 -4.27 -28.54 18.69
N GLU A 319 -5.00 -27.54 19.19
CA GLU A 319 -6.42 -27.41 18.93
C GLU A 319 -6.71 -27.19 17.43
N SER A 320 -6.02 -26.24 16.79
CA SER A 320 -6.18 -25.98 15.36
C SER A 320 -5.86 -27.21 14.51
N PHE A 321 -4.75 -27.92 14.78
CA PHE A 321 -4.41 -29.13 14.03
C PHE A 321 -5.39 -30.28 14.29
N LYS A 322 -5.97 -30.40 15.49
CA LYS A 322 -7.04 -31.39 15.76
C LYS A 322 -8.27 -31.09 14.93
N LYS A 323 -8.73 -29.83 14.90
CA LYS A 323 -9.87 -29.41 14.07
C LYS A 323 -9.62 -29.70 12.59
N ALA A 324 -8.42 -29.38 12.09
CA ALA A 324 -8.02 -29.71 10.72
C ALA A 324 -8.06 -31.22 10.44
N LEU A 325 -7.56 -32.05 11.36
CA LEU A 325 -7.52 -33.50 11.21
C LEU A 325 -8.92 -34.15 11.29
N VAL A 326 -9.87 -33.56 12.01
CA VAL A 326 -11.26 -34.03 12.03
C VAL A 326 -11.88 -33.93 10.63
N LEU A 327 -11.54 -32.86 9.89
CA LEU A 327 -12.04 -32.62 8.55
C LEU A 327 -11.29 -33.43 7.48
N GLU A 328 -9.98 -33.64 7.64
CA GLU A 328 -9.16 -34.49 6.76
C GLU A 328 -8.36 -35.55 7.55
N PRO A 329 -9.00 -36.65 8.00
CA PRO A 329 -8.38 -37.64 8.88
C PRO A 329 -7.17 -38.39 8.31
N ASN A 330 -6.98 -38.33 6.99
CA ASN A 330 -5.93 -39.05 6.27
C ASN A 330 -4.75 -38.16 5.86
N ASP A 331 -4.79 -36.86 6.12
CA ASP A 331 -3.70 -35.96 5.74
C ASP A 331 -2.44 -36.22 6.58
N ALA A 332 -1.36 -36.61 5.90
CA ALA A 332 -0.08 -36.94 6.54
C ALA A 332 0.64 -35.69 7.09
N GLY A 333 0.45 -34.52 6.47
CA GLY A 333 1.04 -33.26 6.90
C GLY A 333 0.45 -32.79 8.22
N ILE A 334 -0.88 -32.80 8.34
CA ILE A 334 -1.59 -32.46 9.58
C ILE A 334 -1.19 -33.40 10.72
N LYS A 335 -1.15 -34.73 10.45
CA LYS A 335 -0.71 -35.72 11.45
C LYS A 335 0.71 -35.44 11.95
N LYS A 336 1.64 -35.11 11.05
CA LYS A 336 3.03 -34.81 11.38
C LYS A 336 3.14 -33.57 12.26
N GLU A 337 2.51 -32.46 11.89
CA GLU A 337 2.54 -31.22 12.66
C GLU A 337 1.85 -31.37 14.03
N LEU A 338 0.72 -32.07 14.08
CA LEU A 338 0.04 -32.39 15.34
C LEU A 338 0.92 -33.23 16.28
N ALA A 339 1.62 -34.23 15.75
CA ALA A 339 2.56 -35.04 16.53
C ALA A 339 3.72 -34.20 17.07
N ALA A 340 4.27 -33.29 16.25
CA ALA A 340 5.31 -32.37 16.67
C ALA A 340 4.83 -31.42 17.79
N ALA A 341 3.63 -30.86 17.66
CA ALA A 341 3.03 -29.99 18.67
C ALA A 341 2.77 -30.73 19.99
N ARG A 342 2.22 -31.96 19.93
CA ARG A 342 2.01 -32.81 21.11
C ARG A 342 3.32 -33.17 21.82
N LYS A 343 4.39 -33.44 21.06
CA LYS A 343 5.71 -33.71 21.62
C LYS A 343 6.23 -32.51 22.42
N LYS A 344 6.08 -31.28 21.91
CA LYS A 344 6.47 -30.06 22.64
C LYS A 344 5.72 -29.90 23.98
N ILE A 345 4.43 -30.26 24.03
CA ILE A 345 3.67 -30.25 25.29
C ILE A 345 4.23 -31.28 26.29
N ALA A 346 4.54 -32.49 25.81
CA ALA A 346 5.12 -33.54 26.65
C ALA A 346 6.50 -33.10 27.20
N ASP A 347 7.37 -32.57 26.36
CA ASP A 347 8.70 -32.09 26.74
C ASP A 347 8.60 -30.95 27.78
N ARG A 348 7.67 -30.01 27.60
CA ARG A 348 7.41 -28.93 28.58
C ARG A 348 6.99 -29.49 29.95
N ARG A 349 6.06 -30.44 29.98
CA ARG A 349 5.59 -31.09 31.21
C ARG A 349 6.72 -31.85 31.92
N ASP A 350 7.58 -32.51 31.16
CA ASP A 350 8.71 -33.26 31.75
C ASP A 350 9.79 -32.32 32.31
N LEU A 351 10.02 -31.16 31.70
CA LEU A 351 10.87 -30.11 32.24
C LEU A 351 10.31 -29.52 33.53
N GLU A 352 9.01 -29.20 33.57
CA GLU A 352 8.32 -28.71 34.76
C GLU A 352 8.43 -29.72 35.92
N LYS A 353 8.16 -31.00 35.67
CA LYS A 353 8.32 -32.07 36.67
C LYS A 353 9.74 -32.15 37.21
N LYS A 354 10.75 -32.06 36.33
CA LYS A 354 12.17 -32.06 36.74
C LYS A 354 12.50 -30.84 37.59
N ALA A 355 12.02 -29.66 37.23
CA ALA A 355 12.23 -28.43 38.00
C ALA A 355 11.60 -28.52 39.40
N TYR A 356 10.34 -28.95 39.50
CA TYR A 356 9.68 -29.18 40.79
C TYR A 356 10.45 -30.20 41.64
N SER A 357 10.88 -31.32 41.06
CA SER A 357 11.65 -32.34 41.79
C SER A 357 12.98 -31.85 42.38
N LYS A 358 13.55 -30.78 41.81
CA LYS A 358 14.78 -30.14 42.30
C LYS A 358 14.54 -29.07 43.37
N MET A 359 13.33 -28.49 43.44
CA MET A 359 12.97 -27.49 44.46
C MET A 359 12.64 -28.13 45.83
N PHE A 360 12.29 -29.41 45.85
CA PHE A 360 11.96 -30.17 47.07
C PHE A 360 13.07 -31.14 47.50
N ARG A 361 14.28 -30.96 46.99
CA ARG A 361 15.53 -31.56 47.49
C ARG A 361 16.40 -30.45 48.06
#